data_AF-A0A7S4UB00-F1
#
_entry.id   AF-A0A7S4UB00-F1
#
_cell.length_a   1.000
_cell.length_b   1.000
_cell.length_c   1.000
_cell.angle_alpha   90.00
_cell.angle_beta   90.00
_cell.angle_gamma   90.00
#
_symmetry.space_group_name_H-M   'P 1'
#
loop_
_entity.id
_entity.type
_entity.pdbx_description
1 polymer ?
#
loop_
_entity_poly.entity_id
_entity_poly.type
_entity_poly.pdbx_seq_one_letter_code
_entity_poly.pdbx_strand_id
1 'polypeptide(L)'
;GAARFSRPVRNLGCEGTEWVGSFEQGFMDIAVKAEEINPLVHTHMEITPMNILSVNAALTPFSDFNQSPRNMYQCQMGKQTMATPCHALPFRADNKLYKLQTPQIPNVMTESNADYCMHDYPQGTNAIIAVISYTAYDMEDACILNK
;
A
#
# COMPACT_ATOMS: atom_id res chain seq x y z
N GLY A 1 -24.59 7.17 -15.20
CA GLY A 1 -24.90 8.30 -14.30
C GLY A 1 -23.66 8.73 -13.55
N ALA A 2 -23.69 9.92 -12.96
CA ALA A 2 -22.64 10.41 -12.06
C ALA A 2 -22.57 9.58 -10.76
N ALA A 3 -21.43 9.64 -10.05
CA ALA A 3 -21.21 9.01 -8.74
C ALA A 3 -21.37 7.47 -8.70
N ARG A 4 -20.95 6.77 -9.76
CA ARG A 4 -20.88 5.30 -9.76
C ARG A 4 -19.46 4.84 -9.44
N PHE A 5 -19.34 3.80 -8.61
CA PHE A 5 -18.08 3.08 -8.48
C PHE A 5 -17.84 2.24 -9.73
N SER A 6 -16.69 2.46 -10.36
CA SER A 6 -16.22 1.71 -11.52
C SER A 6 -14.73 1.49 -11.38
N ARG A 7 -14.25 0.32 -11.81
CA ARG A 7 -12.83 -0.03 -11.84
C ARG A 7 -12.45 -0.55 -13.24
N PRO A 8 -11.19 -0.37 -13.65
CA PRO A 8 -10.73 -0.87 -14.93
C PRO A 8 -10.35 -2.36 -14.82
N VAL A 9 -10.78 -3.15 -15.81
CA VAL A 9 -10.38 -4.55 -16.03
C VAL A 9 -10.02 -4.75 -17.50
N ARG A 10 -9.31 -5.82 -17.84
CA ARG A 10 -8.97 -6.12 -19.23
C ARG A 10 -9.97 -7.12 -19.79
N ASN A 11 -10.58 -6.78 -20.92
CA ASN A 11 -11.48 -7.67 -21.66
C ASN A 11 -10.65 -8.60 -22.56
N LEU A 12 -10.90 -9.91 -22.48
CA LEU A 12 -10.13 -10.92 -23.24
C LEU A 12 -10.55 -11.01 -24.71
N GLY A 13 -11.79 -10.64 -25.06
CA GLY A 13 -12.31 -10.72 -26.43
C GLY A 13 -11.88 -9.55 -27.32
N CYS A 14 -11.80 -8.34 -26.75
CA CYS A 14 -11.43 -7.12 -27.48
C CYS A 14 -10.01 -6.63 -27.19
N GLU A 15 -9.26 -7.32 -26.31
CA GLU A 15 -7.95 -6.93 -25.78
C GLU A 15 -7.84 -5.50 -25.21
N GLY A 16 -8.97 -4.87 -24.89
CA GLY A 16 -9.06 -3.51 -24.39
C GLY A 16 -9.31 -3.41 -22.89
N THR A 17 -9.13 -2.21 -22.34
CA THR A 17 -9.54 -1.87 -20.97
C THR A 17 -11.02 -1.52 -20.92
N GLU A 18 -11.77 -2.25 -20.11
CA GLU A 18 -13.20 -2.05 -19.88
C GLU A 18 -13.43 -1.58 -18.44
N TRP A 19 -14.42 -0.70 -18.25
CA TRP A 19 -14.75 -0.15 -16.95
C TRP A 19 -15.98 -0.86 -16.39
N VAL A 20 -15.77 -1.58 -15.30
CA VAL A 20 -16.76 -2.44 -14.66
C VAL A 20 -17.13 -1.85 -13.29
N GLY A 21 -18.42 -1.66 -13.06
CA GLY A 21 -19.03 -1.22 -11.82
C GLY A 21 -19.42 -2.37 -10.90
N SER A 22 -19.79 -2.02 -9.67
CA SER A 22 -20.09 -2.99 -8.62
C SER A 22 -21.28 -3.91 -8.91
N PHE A 23 -22.29 -3.42 -9.64
CA PHE A 23 -23.49 -4.20 -9.95
C PHE A 23 -23.23 -5.28 -11.00
N GLU A 24 -22.48 -4.95 -12.06
CA GLU A 24 -22.14 -5.87 -13.15
C GLU A 24 -21.10 -6.90 -12.72
N GLN A 25 -20.13 -6.52 -11.88
CA GLN A 25 -19.12 -7.44 -11.36
C GLN A 25 -19.73 -8.66 -10.66
N GLY A 26 -20.93 -8.56 -10.07
CA GLY A 26 -21.62 -9.68 -9.42
C GLY A 26 -22.05 -10.80 -10.38
N PHE A 27 -22.09 -10.54 -11.68
CA PHE A 27 -22.48 -11.50 -12.73
C PHE A 27 -21.34 -11.85 -13.69
N MET A 28 -20.10 -11.44 -13.37
CA MET A 28 -18.95 -11.58 -14.26
C MET A 28 -17.85 -12.43 -13.63
N ASP A 29 -17.30 -13.35 -14.40
CA ASP A 29 -16.13 -14.14 -14.02
C ASP A 29 -14.85 -13.45 -14.49
N ILE A 30 -14.12 -12.85 -13.54
CA ILE A 30 -12.90 -12.08 -13.77
C ILE A 30 -11.71 -12.84 -13.18
N ALA A 31 -10.76 -13.24 -14.01
CA ALA A 31 -9.55 -13.93 -13.57
C ALA A 31 -8.56 -12.96 -12.91
N VAL A 32 -7.92 -13.37 -11.80
CA VAL A 32 -6.96 -12.51 -11.08
C VAL A 32 -5.58 -12.56 -11.75
N LYS A 33 -5.13 -13.76 -12.13
CA LYS A 33 -3.86 -13.97 -12.84
C LYS A 33 -4.11 -14.58 -14.22
N ALA A 34 -3.18 -14.33 -15.14
CA ALA A 34 -3.23 -14.91 -16.48
C ALA A 34 -3.22 -16.46 -16.46
N GLU A 35 -2.56 -17.05 -15.47
CA GLU A 35 -2.45 -18.50 -15.27
C GLU A 35 -3.78 -19.17 -14.88
N GLU A 36 -4.70 -18.40 -14.29
CA GLU A 36 -6.00 -18.88 -13.81
C GLU A 36 -7.08 -18.76 -14.90
N ILE A 37 -6.73 -18.26 -16.08
CA ILE A 37 -7.68 -18.03 -17.16
C ILE A 37 -8.16 -19.36 -17.73
N ASN A 38 -9.48 -19.56 -17.64
CA ASN A 38 -10.20 -20.66 -18.25
C ASN A 38 -11.06 -20.12 -19.41
N PRO A 39 -10.74 -20.43 -20.69
CA PRO A 39 -11.37 -19.79 -21.86
C PRO A 39 -12.88 -19.97 -21.98
N LEU A 40 -13.45 -21.00 -21.34
CA LEU A 40 -14.89 -21.29 -21.37
C LEU A 40 -15.68 -20.55 -20.30
N VAL A 41 -15.01 -19.92 -19.33
CA VAL A 41 -15.63 -19.32 -18.14
C VAL A 41 -15.29 -17.83 -18.05
N HIS A 42 -14.00 -17.50 -18.09
CA HIS A 42 -13.55 -16.14 -17.84
C HIS A 42 -13.70 -15.27 -19.09
N THR A 43 -14.34 -14.12 -18.91
CA THR A 43 -14.52 -13.11 -19.97
C THR A 43 -13.52 -11.96 -19.82
N HIS A 44 -13.05 -11.73 -18.60
CA HIS A 44 -12.18 -10.61 -18.24
C HIS A 44 -11.02 -11.09 -17.35
N MET A 45 -9.99 -10.26 -17.25
CA MET A 45 -8.87 -10.43 -16.33
C MET A 45 -8.52 -9.12 -15.62
N GLU A 46 -7.97 -9.23 -14.42
CA GLU A 46 -7.38 -8.09 -13.72
C GLU A 46 -6.18 -7.54 -14.49
N ILE A 47 -6.04 -6.21 -14.52
CA ILE A 47 -4.86 -5.55 -15.10
C ILE A 47 -3.64 -5.83 -14.21
N THR A 48 -3.83 -5.69 -12.91
CA THR A 48 -2.84 -5.99 -11.89
C THR A 48 -3.57 -6.41 -10.62
N PRO A 49 -3.18 -7.51 -9.96
CA PRO A 49 -3.83 -7.97 -8.74
C PRO A 49 -3.75 -6.95 -7.60
N MET A 50 -2.81 -6.00 -7.66
CA MET A 50 -2.64 -4.93 -6.67
C MET A 50 -3.79 -3.93 -6.65
N ASN A 51 -4.59 -3.82 -7.73
CA ASN A 51 -5.68 -2.84 -7.84
C ASN A 51 -6.82 -3.05 -6.83
N ILE A 52 -6.84 -4.21 -6.17
CA ILE A 52 -7.80 -4.49 -5.08
C ILE A 52 -7.42 -3.77 -3.78
N LEU A 53 -6.15 -3.37 -3.62
CA LEU A 53 -5.63 -2.77 -2.40
C LEU A 53 -5.76 -1.25 -2.41
N SER A 54 -5.93 -0.67 -1.22
CA SER A 54 -5.83 0.77 -1.04
C SER A 54 -4.38 1.24 -1.21
N VAL A 55 -4.19 2.55 -1.46
CA VAL A 55 -2.86 3.17 -1.53
C VAL A 55 -2.00 2.78 -0.32
N ASN A 56 -2.51 2.92 0.90
CA ASN A 56 -1.73 2.60 2.11
C ASN A 56 -1.40 1.11 2.23
N ALA A 57 -2.32 0.23 1.81
CA ALA A 57 -2.10 -1.20 1.85
C ALA A 57 -1.03 -1.63 0.82
N ALA A 58 -1.05 -1.02 -0.37
CA ALA A 58 -0.10 -1.29 -1.45
C ALA A 58 1.34 -0.82 -1.14
N LEU A 59 1.53 0.04 -0.14
CA LEU A 59 2.86 0.45 0.33
C LEU A 59 3.51 -0.53 1.31
N THR A 60 2.74 -1.49 1.85
CA THR A 60 3.29 -2.48 2.78
C THR A 60 4.08 -3.53 1.99
N PRO A 61 5.41 -3.65 2.20
CA PRO A 61 6.19 -4.64 1.48
C PRO A 61 5.80 -6.06 1.92
N PHE A 62 5.72 -6.98 0.95
CA PHE A 62 5.42 -8.41 1.19
C PHE A 62 4.17 -8.64 2.07
N SER A 63 3.11 -7.87 1.82
CA SER A 63 1.88 -7.93 2.64
C SER A 63 1.21 -9.31 2.65
N ASP A 64 1.46 -10.14 1.64
CA ASP A 64 0.98 -11.51 1.49
C ASP A 64 1.66 -12.51 2.45
N PHE A 65 2.84 -12.17 3.00
CA PHE A 65 3.53 -12.96 4.02
C PHE A 65 3.09 -12.62 5.44
N ASN A 66 2.26 -11.59 5.61
CA ASN A 66 1.79 -11.12 6.89
C ASN A 66 0.38 -11.62 7.19
N GLN A 67 0.08 -11.86 8.45
CA GLN A 67 -1.29 -12.10 8.88
C GLN A 67 -2.14 -10.85 8.62
N SER A 68 -3.36 -11.03 8.07
CA SER A 68 -4.26 -9.92 7.72
C SER A 68 -4.42 -8.82 8.78
N PRO A 69 -4.56 -9.13 10.10
CA PRO A 69 -4.62 -8.09 11.13
C PRO A 69 -3.38 -7.18 11.15
N ARG A 70 -2.18 -7.71 10.91
CA ARG A 70 -0.94 -6.91 10.89
C ARG A 70 -0.92 -5.89 9.76
N ASN A 71 -1.44 -6.24 8.59
CA ASN A 71 -1.58 -5.31 7.47
C ASN A 71 -2.59 -4.19 7.79
N MET A 72 -3.69 -4.53 8.47
CA MET A 72 -4.66 -3.53 8.92
C MET A 72 -4.03 -2.57 9.94
N TYR A 73 -3.28 -3.10 10.91
CA TYR A 73 -2.55 -2.28 11.89
C TYR A 73 -1.53 -1.36 11.20
N GLN A 74 -0.76 -1.88 10.24
CA GLN A 74 0.21 -1.06 9.50
C GLN A 74 -0.45 0.12 8.78
N CYS A 75 -1.60 -0.10 8.14
CA CYS A 75 -2.35 0.98 7.51
C CYS A 75 -2.81 2.07 8.51
N GLN A 76 -3.13 1.67 9.74
CA GLN A 76 -3.47 2.61 10.80
C GLN A 76 -2.24 3.38 11.31
N MET A 77 -1.14 2.68 11.60
CA MET A 77 0.09 3.27 12.13
C MET A 77 0.75 4.21 11.12
N GLY A 78 0.79 3.83 9.84
CA GLY A 78 1.34 4.68 8.78
C GLY A 78 0.67 6.05 8.67
N LYS A 79 -0.63 6.14 8.99
CA LYS A 79 -1.36 7.43 9.01
C LYS A 79 -1.02 8.31 10.22
N GLN A 80 -0.43 7.73 11.27
CA GLN A 80 -0.11 8.42 12.52
C GLN A 80 1.38 8.75 12.65
N THR A 81 2.22 8.19 11.78
CA THR A 81 3.66 8.43 11.75
C THR A 81 3.99 9.91 11.55
N MET A 82 5.00 10.39 12.28
CA MET A 82 5.63 11.68 12.01
C MET A 82 6.51 11.56 10.76
N ALA A 83 6.14 12.27 9.70
CA ALA A 83 6.78 12.18 8.39
C ALA A 83 7.12 13.58 7.86
N THR A 84 7.20 13.73 6.54
CA THR A 84 7.28 15.03 5.87
C THR A 84 5.87 15.51 5.52
N PRO A 85 5.28 16.50 6.22
CA PRO A 85 3.89 16.89 5.99
C PRO A 85 3.70 17.75 4.74
N CYS A 86 4.66 18.64 4.44
CA CYS A 86 4.71 19.45 3.22
C CYS A 86 6.11 20.06 3.04
N HIS A 87 6.45 20.48 1.82
CA HIS A 87 7.70 21.22 1.56
C HIS A 87 7.56 22.72 1.83
N ALA A 88 6.38 23.29 1.62
CA ALA A 88 6.10 24.73 1.79
C ALA A 88 5.83 25.13 3.26
N LEU A 89 6.47 24.46 4.22
CA LEU A 89 6.29 24.71 5.66
C LEU A 89 6.42 26.19 6.08
N PRO A 90 7.38 26.98 5.55
CA PRO A 90 7.50 28.40 5.92
C PRO A 90 6.29 29.27 5.53
N PHE A 91 5.43 28.80 4.63
CA PHE A 91 4.28 29.54 4.10
C PHE A 91 2.94 29.05 4.65
N ARG A 92 2.94 28.18 5.68
CA ARG A 92 1.71 27.65 6.29
C ARG A 92 1.64 28.00 7.77
N ALA A 93 0.42 28.27 8.24
CA ALA A 93 0.11 28.56 9.64
C ALA A 93 -0.87 27.51 10.20
N ASP A 94 -0.54 26.23 10.03
CA ASP A 94 -1.33 25.14 10.61
C ASP A 94 -1.15 25.07 12.14
N ASN A 95 -2.19 24.68 12.88
CA ASN A 95 -2.15 24.63 14.35
C ASN A 95 -1.10 23.66 14.92
N LYS A 96 -0.87 22.53 14.24
CA LYS A 96 0.05 21.48 14.69
C LYS A 96 0.55 20.68 13.49
N LEU A 97 1.87 20.60 13.36
CA LEU A 97 2.55 19.80 12.34
C LEU A 97 3.67 19.01 12.98
N TYR A 98 3.87 17.79 12.48
CA TYR A 98 4.96 16.92 12.88
C TYR A 98 5.86 16.70 11.68
N LYS A 99 7.15 17.01 11.83
CA LYS A 99 8.15 16.85 10.78
C LYS A 99 9.31 15.98 11.28
N LEU A 100 9.61 14.90 10.55
CA LEU A 100 10.85 14.14 10.74
C LEU A 100 12.03 14.93 10.15
N GLN A 101 13.12 15.11 10.92
CA GLN A 101 14.26 15.92 10.48
C GLN A 101 15.13 15.21 9.43
N THR A 102 15.42 13.93 9.65
CA THR A 102 16.31 13.13 8.80
C THR A 102 15.58 11.89 8.28
N PRO A 103 14.57 12.06 7.41
CA PRO A 103 13.89 10.92 6.81
C PRO A 103 14.77 10.28 5.72
N GLN A 104 14.57 8.99 5.47
CA GLN A 104 15.27 8.23 4.43
C GLN A 104 14.26 7.52 3.52
N ILE A 105 14.67 7.28 2.28
CA ILE A 105 13.92 6.43 1.35
C ILE A 105 14.10 4.98 1.79
N PRO A 106 13.02 4.18 1.90
CA PRO A 106 13.14 2.78 2.27
C PRO A 106 13.97 1.98 1.26
N ASN A 107 14.81 1.07 1.75
CA ASN A 107 15.61 0.20 0.86
C ASN A 107 14.75 -0.84 0.12
N VAL A 108 13.67 -1.30 0.75
CA VAL A 108 12.70 -2.25 0.17
C VAL A 108 11.43 -1.48 -0.14
N MET A 109 11.02 -1.51 -1.41
CA MET A 109 9.91 -0.70 -1.92
C MET A 109 8.98 -1.52 -2.79
N THR A 110 7.69 -1.15 -2.77
CA THR A 110 6.71 -1.65 -3.72
C THR A 110 6.71 -0.79 -4.98
N GLU A 111 6.26 -1.34 -6.11
CA GLU A 111 6.10 -0.58 -7.37
C GLU A 111 5.20 0.64 -7.17
N SER A 112 4.10 0.46 -6.44
CA SER A 112 3.17 1.54 -6.09
C SER A 112 3.83 2.70 -5.33
N ASN A 113 4.88 2.45 -4.55
CA ASN A 113 5.60 3.52 -3.86
C ASN A 113 6.28 4.48 -4.85
N ALA A 114 6.81 3.95 -5.95
CA ALA A 114 7.39 4.74 -7.03
C ALA A 114 6.29 5.45 -7.85
N ASP A 115 5.21 4.73 -8.19
CA ASP A 115 4.09 5.29 -8.97
C ASP A 115 3.43 6.49 -8.28
N TYR A 116 3.34 6.46 -6.95
CA TYR A 116 2.77 7.56 -6.15
C TYR A 116 3.80 8.62 -5.74
N CYS A 117 5.04 8.56 -6.24
CA CYS A 117 6.11 9.50 -5.90
C CYS A 117 6.32 9.69 -4.38
N MET A 118 6.16 8.63 -3.59
CA MET A 118 6.26 8.71 -2.12
C MET A 118 7.67 9.04 -1.62
N HIS A 119 8.66 9.02 -2.52
CA HIS A 119 10.02 9.49 -2.28
C HIS A 119 10.09 10.98 -1.91
N ASP A 120 9.17 11.80 -2.42
CA ASP A 120 9.13 13.23 -2.13
C ASP A 120 8.69 13.49 -0.68
N TYR A 121 7.89 12.58 -0.11
CA TYR A 121 7.35 12.65 1.24
C TYR A 121 7.82 11.46 2.10
N PRO A 122 9.13 11.35 2.38
CA PRO A 122 9.67 10.19 3.08
C PRO A 122 9.12 10.14 4.52
N GLN A 123 8.72 8.93 4.93
CA GLN A 123 7.92 8.69 6.15
C GLN A 123 8.67 7.96 7.26
N GLY A 124 9.96 7.69 7.12
CA GLY A 124 10.71 6.92 8.12
C GLY A 124 12.21 7.00 7.95
N THR A 125 12.91 6.08 8.59
CA THR A 125 14.36 5.90 8.48
C THR A 125 14.70 4.42 8.36
N ASN A 126 15.79 4.08 7.67
CA ASN A 126 16.28 2.70 7.64
C ASN A 126 17.11 2.44 8.91
N ALA A 127 16.60 1.57 9.77
CA ALA A 127 17.30 1.13 10.98
C ALA A 127 17.89 -0.28 10.78
N ILE A 128 19.04 -0.56 11.40
CA ILE A 128 19.57 -1.91 11.51
C ILE A 128 18.83 -2.61 12.65
N ILE A 129 18.13 -3.69 12.33
CA ILE A 129 17.30 -4.45 13.28
C ILE A 129 18.04 -5.74 13.63
N ALA A 130 18.21 -6.02 14.92
CA ALA A 130 18.72 -7.28 15.44
C ALA A 130 17.60 -8.01 16.20
N VAL A 131 17.29 -9.24 15.79
CA VAL A 131 16.30 -10.10 16.47
C VAL A 131 17.05 -11.01 17.44
N ILE A 132 17.24 -10.55 18.68
CA ILE A 132 18.00 -11.23 19.72
C ILE A 132 17.43 -10.90 21.10
N SER A 133 17.30 -11.91 21.96
CA SER A 133 17.03 -11.71 23.38
C SER A 133 18.35 -11.48 24.13
N TYR A 134 18.71 -10.22 24.40
CA TYR A 134 19.98 -9.86 25.06
C TYR A 134 19.79 -9.02 26.31
N THR A 135 18.98 -7.97 26.25
CA THR A 135 18.91 -6.97 27.33
C THR A 135 17.94 -7.33 28.44
N ALA A 136 17.02 -8.27 28.20
CA ALA A 136 15.88 -8.61 29.05
C ALA A 136 14.87 -7.46 29.28
N TYR A 137 15.10 -6.28 28.68
CA TYR A 137 14.17 -5.14 28.68
C TYR A 137 13.32 -5.07 27.40
N ASP A 138 13.49 -6.05 26.50
CA ASP A 138 12.86 -6.22 25.19
C ASP A 138 11.68 -7.22 25.21
N MET A 139 11.00 -7.36 26.35
CA MET A 139 9.84 -8.26 26.51
C MET A 139 8.52 -7.60 26.08
N GLU A 140 7.52 -8.41 25.69
CA GLU A 140 6.13 -7.98 25.44
C GLU A 140 6.00 -6.75 24.51
N ASP A 141 6.62 -6.82 23.34
CA ASP A 141 6.63 -5.79 22.28
C ASP A 141 7.48 -4.54 22.56
N ALA A 142 8.30 -4.54 23.62
CA ALA A 142 9.27 -3.49 23.87
C ALA A 142 10.45 -3.55 22.90
N CYS A 143 10.84 -2.38 22.35
CA CYS A 143 12.02 -2.24 21.49
C CYS A 143 13.09 -1.40 22.20
N ILE A 144 14.37 -1.79 22.04
CA ILE A 144 15.52 -1.04 22.55
C ILE A 144 16.16 -0.24 21.43
N LEU A 145 16.42 1.04 21.68
CA LEU A 145 17.17 1.91 20.78
C LEU A 145 18.62 2.02 21.26
N ASN A 146 19.56 2.05 20.31
CA ASN A 146 20.95 2.34 20.62
C ASN A 146 21.11 3.79 21.08
N LYS A 147 22.01 4.02 22.03
CA LYS A 147 22.30 5.34 22.62
C LYS A 147 23.32 6.11 21.79
#